data_AF-A0A949E954-F1
#
_entry.id   AF-A0A949E954-F1
#
_cell.length_a   1.000
_cell.length_b   1.000
_cell.length_c   1.000
_cell.angle_alpha   90.00
_cell.angle_beta   90.00
_cell.angle_gamma   90.00
#
_symmetry.space_group_name_H-M   'P 1'
#
loop_
_entity.id
_entity.type
_entity.pdbx_description
1 polymer ?
#
loop_
_entity_poly.entity_id
_entity_poly.type
_entity_poly.pdbx_seq_one_letter_code
_entity_poly.pdbx_strand_id
1 'polypeptide(L)'
;MFCEKCGNEIKENHKFCTECGHSNSTEATPKVIVTPNHLDQKWWYRLAKVFYVVLYIPLPFLIILVWGENSSSYNYYSKTYTDTIGDAFWYSLLTSAIYIVVLRLIKITFLYVSLAQKPHWKKEFKKFF
;
A
#
# COMPACT_ATOMS: atom_id res chain seq x y z
N MET A 1 -37.23 -38.94 -7.19
CA MET A 1 -36.00 -39.31 -6.43
C MET A 1 -36.41 -39.76 -5.03
N PHE A 2 -35.63 -40.57 -4.31
CA PHE A 2 -35.97 -41.00 -2.94
C PHE A 2 -35.13 -40.27 -1.90
N CYS A 3 -35.70 -39.99 -0.73
CA CYS A 3 -34.98 -39.33 0.36
C CYS A 3 -33.95 -40.28 0.96
N GLU A 4 -32.70 -39.83 1.06
CA GLU A 4 -31.61 -40.63 1.65
C GLU A 4 -31.84 -40.96 3.13
N LYS A 5 -32.63 -40.14 3.83
CA LYS A 5 -32.86 -40.28 5.27
C LYS A 5 -34.03 -41.19 5.63
N CYS A 6 -35.14 -41.11 4.89
CA CYS A 6 -36.38 -41.82 5.23
C CYS A 6 -36.93 -42.71 4.11
N GLY A 7 -36.30 -42.71 2.92
CA GLY A 7 -36.73 -43.51 1.78
C GLY A 7 -37.99 -43.03 1.08
N ASN A 8 -38.59 -41.91 1.50
CA ASN A 8 -39.82 -41.41 0.88
C ASN A 8 -39.58 -40.83 -0.52
N GLU A 9 -40.57 -40.94 -1.41
CA GLU A 9 -40.52 -40.39 -2.75
C GLU A 9 -40.62 -38.86 -2.75
N ILE A 10 -39.64 -38.21 -3.37
CA ILE A 10 -39.55 -36.76 -3.53
C ILE A 10 -39.78 -36.42 -5.00
N LYS A 11 -40.78 -35.58 -5.24
CA LYS A 11 -41.09 -35.01 -6.56
C LYS A 11 -39.98 -34.06 -7.00
N GLU A 12 -39.73 -33.99 -8.31
CA GLU A 12 -38.52 -33.40 -8.92
C GLU A 12 -38.27 -31.89 -8.69
N ASN A 13 -39.11 -31.19 -7.93
CA ASN A 13 -38.94 -29.76 -7.61
C ASN A 13 -38.95 -29.44 -6.10
N HIS A 14 -38.93 -30.45 -5.22
CA HIS A 14 -38.92 -30.24 -3.77
C HIS A 14 -37.49 -30.24 -3.21
N LYS A 15 -37.03 -29.08 -2.73
CA LYS A 15 -35.72 -28.92 -2.06
C LYS A 15 -35.62 -29.68 -0.73
N PHE A 16 -36.76 -29.97 -0.09
CA PHE A 16 -36.84 -30.66 1.20
C PHE A 16 -37.85 -31.80 1.11
N CYS A 17 -37.57 -32.90 1.81
CA CYS A 17 -38.52 -33.99 2.00
C CYS A 17 -39.71 -33.51 2.85
N THR A 18 -40.92 -33.70 2.35
CA THR A 18 -42.16 -33.29 3.03
C THR A 18 -42.49 -34.11 4.27
N GLU A 19 -41.94 -35.32 4.39
CA GLU A 19 -42.21 -36.24 5.52
C GLU A 19 -41.23 -36.04 6.67
N CYS A 20 -39.93 -35.93 6.40
CA CYS A 20 -38.90 -35.89 7.44
C CYS A 20 -38.17 -34.54 7.54
N GLY A 21 -38.48 -33.59 6.66
CA GLY A 21 -37.85 -32.26 6.61
C GLY A 21 -36.40 -32.24 6.11
N HIS A 22 -35.84 -33.38 5.70
CA HIS A 22 -34.45 -33.45 5.25
C HIS A 22 -34.25 -32.72 3.91
N SER A 23 -33.20 -31.89 3.79
CA SER A 23 -32.89 -31.21 2.54
C SER A 23 -32.24 -32.16 1.55
N ASN A 24 -32.74 -32.21 0.33
CA ASN A 24 -32.14 -32.98 -0.77
C ASN A 24 -31.50 -32.02 -1.77
N SER A 25 -31.01 -30.89 -1.25
CA SER A 25 -30.30 -29.90 -2.04
C SER A 25 -28.96 -30.49 -2.44
N THR A 26 -28.92 -31.15 -3.60
CA THR A 26 -27.70 -31.37 -4.38
C THR A 26 -27.23 -30.03 -4.96
N GLU A 27 -27.21 -28.98 -4.15
CA GLU A 27 -26.32 -27.85 -4.40
C GLU A 27 -24.94 -28.39 -4.08
N ALA A 28 -24.27 -28.89 -5.13
CA ALA A 28 -22.82 -28.91 -5.15
C ALA A 28 -22.38 -27.50 -4.78
N THR A 29 -22.09 -27.31 -3.48
CA THR A 29 -21.52 -26.08 -2.98
C THR A 29 -20.39 -25.76 -3.94
N PRO A 30 -20.43 -24.61 -4.66
CA PRO A 30 -19.28 -24.22 -5.42
C PRO A 30 -18.20 -24.09 -4.36
N LYS A 31 -17.26 -25.05 -4.32
CA LYS A 31 -16.03 -24.90 -3.56
C LYS A 31 -15.53 -23.54 -4.00
N VAL A 32 -15.68 -22.54 -3.15
CA VAL A 32 -15.09 -21.23 -3.37
C VAL A 32 -13.62 -21.55 -3.40
N ILE A 33 -13.08 -21.65 -4.62
CA ILE A 33 -11.65 -21.77 -4.85
C ILE A 33 -11.11 -20.43 -4.35
N VAL A 34 -10.80 -20.38 -3.05
CA VAL A 34 -10.02 -19.30 -2.46
C VAL A 34 -8.66 -19.46 -3.12
N THR A 35 -8.48 -18.73 -4.22
CA THR A 35 -7.23 -18.67 -4.94
C THR A 35 -6.21 -18.12 -3.92
N PRO A 36 -5.09 -18.82 -3.67
CA PRO A 36 -4.10 -18.41 -2.66
C PRO A 36 -3.57 -16.98 -2.89
N ASN A 37 -3.71 -16.50 -4.13
CA ASN A 37 -3.32 -15.19 -4.61
C ASN A 37 -3.89 -14.01 -3.80
N HIS A 38 -5.11 -14.10 -3.25
CA HIS A 38 -5.72 -12.95 -2.54
C HIS A 38 -5.21 -12.76 -1.10
N LEU A 39 -4.80 -13.83 -0.41
CA LEU A 39 -4.23 -13.72 0.93
C LEU A 39 -2.79 -13.21 0.89
N ASP A 40 -2.00 -13.70 -0.08
CA ASP A 40 -0.61 -13.28 -0.29
C ASP A 40 -0.52 -11.80 -0.67
N GLN A 41 -1.42 -11.31 -1.51
CA GLN A 41 -1.42 -9.90 -1.94
C GLN A 41 -1.55 -8.94 -0.75
N LYS A 42 -2.38 -9.25 0.24
CA LYS A 42 -2.58 -8.42 1.44
C LYS A 42 -1.33 -8.32 2.32
N TRP A 43 -0.55 -9.39 2.42
CA TRP A 43 0.68 -9.39 3.22
C TRP A 43 1.76 -8.50 2.59
N TRP A 44 1.94 -8.59 1.26
CA TRP A 44 2.87 -7.73 0.53
C TRP A 44 2.57 -6.24 0.69
N TYR A 45 1.30 -5.83 0.67
CA TYR A 45 0.94 -4.43 0.92
C TYR A 45 1.28 -3.97 2.34
N ARG A 46 1.16 -4.86 3.35
CA ARG A 46 1.54 -4.53 4.73
C ARG A 46 3.05 -4.33 4.83
N LEU A 47 3.83 -5.22 4.23
CA LEU A 47 5.29 -5.13 4.20
C LEU A 47 5.77 -3.90 3.43
N ALA A 48 5.19 -3.62 2.26
CA ALA A 48 5.47 -2.42 1.47
C ALA A 48 5.14 -1.13 2.23
N LYS A 49 4.04 -1.11 3.00
CA LYS A 49 3.69 0.02 3.86
C LYS A 49 4.73 0.25 4.95
N VAL A 50 5.22 -0.81 5.59
CA VAL A 50 6.29 -0.71 6.59
C VAL A 50 7.57 -0.16 5.95
N PHE A 51 7.98 -0.72 4.82
CA PHE A 51 9.16 -0.23 4.09
C PHE A 51 9.03 1.25 3.70
N TYR A 52 7.86 1.66 3.21
CA TYR A 52 7.60 3.07 2.88
C TYR A 52 7.72 4.00 4.10
N VAL A 53 7.26 3.57 5.28
CA VAL A 53 7.43 4.35 6.53
C VAL A 53 8.90 4.38 6.96
N VAL A 54 9.60 3.25 6.87
CA VAL A 54 11.04 3.16 7.18
C VAL A 54 11.85 4.09 6.29
N LEU A 55 11.47 4.23 5.01
CA LEU A 55 12.10 5.18 4.09
C LEU A 55 11.96 6.65 4.53
N TYR A 56 11.07 7.03 5.45
CA TYR A 56 11.05 8.39 6.00
C TYR A 56 12.02 8.60 7.18
N ILE A 57 12.51 7.53 7.80
CA ILE A 57 13.40 7.62 8.97
C ILE A 57 14.70 8.41 8.69
N PRO A 58 15.33 8.31 7.50
CA PRO A 58 16.53 9.10 7.21
C PRO A 58 16.27 10.61 7.02
N LEU A 59 15.04 11.03 6.73
CA LEU A 59 14.70 12.43 6.44
C LEU A 59 15.12 13.42 7.54
N PRO A 60 14.77 13.23 8.83
CA PRO A 60 15.22 14.14 9.89
C PRO A 60 16.74 14.20 10.01
N PHE A 61 17.44 13.08 9.80
CA PHE A 61 18.90 13.06 9.83
C PHE A 61 19.51 13.86 8.66
N LEU A 62 18.96 13.70 7.45
CA LEU A 62 19.37 14.48 6.28
C LEU A 62 19.14 15.99 6.48
N ILE A 63 18.02 16.38 7.11
CA ILE A 63 17.75 17.78 7.42
C ILE A 63 18.82 18.35 8.36
N ILE A 64 19.20 17.61 9.41
CA ILE A 64 20.25 18.03 10.36
C ILE A 64 21.59 18.19 9.63
N LEU A 65 21.97 17.25 8.76
CA LEU A 65 23.21 17.32 7.99
C LEU A 65 23.23 18.51 7.05
N VAL A 66 22.17 18.70 6.26
CA VAL A 66 22.06 19.82 5.32
C VAL A 66 22.10 21.14 6.07
N TRP A 67 21.42 21.24 7.21
CA TRP A 67 21.49 22.44 8.03
C TRP A 67 22.91 22.70 8.53
N GLY A 68 23.57 21.69 9.11
CA GLY A 68 24.92 21.82 9.65
C GLY A 68 25.92 22.36 8.63
N GLU A 69 25.95 21.75 7.45
CA GLU A 69 26.88 22.11 6.36
C GLU A 69 26.62 23.52 5.79
N ASN A 70 25.37 24.00 5.82
CA ASN A 70 25.01 25.27 5.19
C ASN A 70 24.83 26.43 6.19
N SER A 71 24.89 26.16 7.50
CA SER A 71 24.63 27.15 8.55
C SER A 71 25.70 28.23 8.68
N SER A 72 26.94 27.93 8.28
CA SER A 72 28.06 28.85 8.32
C SER A 72 28.92 28.70 7.07
N SER A 73 29.37 29.82 6.53
CA SER A 73 30.34 29.83 5.43
C SER A 73 31.68 30.38 5.92
N TYR A 74 32.76 29.66 5.60
CA TYR A 74 34.12 30.10 5.91
C TYR A 74 34.72 30.87 4.75
N ASN A 75 35.03 32.15 4.96
CA ASN A 75 35.72 32.95 3.98
C ASN A 75 37.24 32.78 4.15
N TYR A 76 37.88 32.11 3.20
CA TYR A 76 39.32 31.85 3.24
C TYR A 76 40.19 33.12 3.21
N TYR A 77 39.74 34.16 2.49
CA TYR A 77 40.53 35.38 2.31
C TYR A 77 40.47 36.30 3.55
N SER A 78 39.30 36.43 4.17
CA SER A 78 39.15 37.22 5.40
C SER A 78 39.38 36.39 6.67
N LYS A 79 39.46 35.06 6.58
CA LYS A 79 39.54 34.11 7.71
C LYS A 79 38.41 34.31 8.73
N THR A 80 37.21 34.62 8.25
CA THR A 80 36.03 34.87 9.09
C THR A 80 34.90 33.91 8.70
N TYR A 81 34.11 33.51 9.70
CA TYR A 81 32.84 32.82 9.48
C TYR A 81 31.73 33.86 9.28
N THR A 82 30.86 33.62 8.31
CA THR A 82 29.62 34.36 8.12
C THR A 82 28.44 33.44 8.37
N ASP A 83 27.52 33.87 9.23
CA ASP A 83 26.30 33.12 9.53
C ASP A 83 25.35 33.15 8.34
N THR A 84 25.07 31.97 7.77
CA THR A 84 24.22 31.77 6.59
C THR A 84 22.96 30.98 6.96
N ILE A 85 22.38 31.31 8.12
CA ILE A 85 21.20 30.62 8.69
C ILE A 85 20.01 30.64 7.71
N GLY A 86 19.80 31.75 7.01
CA GLY A 86 18.72 31.87 6.02
C GLY A 86 18.86 30.89 4.86
N ASP A 87 20.07 30.72 4.35
CA ASP A 87 20.34 29.79 3.24
C ASP A 87 20.20 28.34 3.70
N ALA A 88 20.74 28.01 4.88
CA ALA A 88 20.59 26.69 5.49
C ALA A 88 19.12 26.27 5.65
N PHE A 89 18.26 27.21 6.04
CA PHE A 89 16.82 26.99 6.11
C PHE A 89 16.22 26.64 4.74
N TRP A 90 16.52 27.44 3.71
CA TRP A 90 15.99 27.20 2.36
C TRP A 90 16.49 25.90 1.74
N TYR A 91 17.77 25.54 1.93
CA TYR A 91 18.29 24.26 1.47
C TYR A 91 17.68 23.07 2.20
N SER A 92 17.43 23.20 3.50
CA SER A 92 16.74 22.16 4.28
C SER A 92 15.29 21.96 3.80
N LEU A 93 14.58 23.07 3.55
CA LEU A 93 13.21 23.04 3.00
C LEU A 93 13.20 22.41 1.60
N LEU A 94 14.07 22.84 0.70
CA LEU A 94 14.18 22.31 -0.65
C LEU A 94 14.49 20.80 -0.64
N THR A 95 15.46 20.39 0.19
CA THR A 95 15.82 18.98 0.39
C THR A 95 14.60 18.17 0.84
N SER A 96 13.84 18.66 1.81
CA SER A 96 12.65 17.97 2.30
C SER A 96 11.58 17.81 1.21
N ALA A 97 11.36 18.85 0.40
CA ALA A 97 10.39 18.82 -0.69
C ALA A 97 10.79 17.80 -1.77
N ILE A 98 12.05 17.84 -2.21
CA ILE A 98 12.59 16.88 -3.19
C ILE A 98 12.48 15.45 -2.65
N TYR A 99 12.86 15.22 -1.40
CA TYR A 99 12.81 13.90 -0.77
C TYR A 99 11.39 13.33 -0.74
N ILE A 100 10.40 14.14 -0.35
CA ILE A 100 8.98 13.73 -0.33
C ILE A 100 8.50 13.39 -1.75
N VAL A 101 8.88 14.18 -2.76
CA VAL A 101 8.53 13.90 -4.16
C VAL A 101 9.14 12.56 -4.61
N VAL A 102 10.43 12.33 -4.33
CA VAL A 102 11.12 11.07 -4.65
C VAL A 102 10.44 9.88 -3.96
N LEU A 103 10.13 9.96 -2.67
CA LEU A 103 9.44 8.88 -1.96
C LEU A 103 8.05 8.60 -2.52
N ARG A 104 7.30 9.63 -2.93
CA ARG A 104 6.02 9.45 -3.61
C ARG A 104 6.19 8.76 -4.96
N LEU A 105 7.17 9.15 -5.76
CA LEU A 105 7.46 8.50 -7.03
C LEU A 105 7.85 7.03 -6.82
N ILE A 106 8.70 6.72 -5.83
CA ILE A 106 9.06 5.34 -5.48
C ILE A 106 7.81 4.53 -5.12
N LYS A 107 6.93 5.06 -4.27
CA LYS A 107 5.67 4.39 -3.91
C LYS A 107 4.79 4.11 -5.13
N ILE A 108 4.65 5.09 -6.02
CA ILE A 108 3.86 4.99 -7.23
C ILE A 108 4.45 3.90 -8.15
N THR A 109 5.75 3.98 -8.44
CA THR A 109 6.47 3.00 -9.25
C THR A 109 6.36 1.59 -8.66
N PHE A 110 6.56 1.46 -7.35
CA PHE A 110 6.45 0.17 -6.66
C PHE A 110 5.05 -0.43 -6.80
N LEU A 111 3.98 0.36 -6.59
CA LEU A 111 2.61 -0.11 -6.74
C LEU A 111 2.34 -0.58 -8.17
N TYR A 112 2.80 0.16 -9.18
CA TYR A 112 2.55 -0.22 -10.58
C TYR A 112 3.39 -1.41 -11.06
N VAL A 113 4.64 -1.51 -10.63
CA VAL A 113 5.50 -2.66 -10.93
C VAL A 113 4.98 -3.92 -10.24
N SER A 114 4.61 -3.83 -8.96
CA SER A 114 4.08 -4.98 -8.21
C SER A 114 2.69 -5.42 -8.69
N LEU A 115 1.88 -4.51 -9.23
CA LEU A 115 0.53 -4.82 -9.71
C LEU A 115 0.44 -5.12 -11.21
N ALA A 116 1.52 -4.96 -11.97
CA ALA A 116 1.51 -5.03 -13.44
C ALA A 116 0.37 -4.21 -14.09
N GLN A 117 -0.07 -3.14 -13.42
CA GLN A 117 -1.20 -2.29 -13.84
C GLN A 117 -0.68 -0.96 -14.37
N LYS A 118 -1.36 -0.42 -15.40
CA LYS A 118 -0.99 0.86 -16.02
C LYS A 118 -1.25 2.04 -15.06
N PRO A 119 -0.36 3.04 -15.02
CA PRO A 119 -0.48 4.14 -14.07
C PRO A 119 -1.63 5.09 -14.38
N HIS A 120 -2.53 5.29 -13.39
CA HIS A 120 -3.63 6.24 -13.47
C HIS A 120 -3.25 7.62 -12.89
N TRP A 121 -2.27 8.28 -13.53
CA TRP A 121 -1.70 9.57 -13.10
C TRP A 121 -2.73 10.65 -12.77
N LYS A 122 -3.83 10.74 -13.54
CA LYS A 122 -4.89 11.74 -13.33
C LYS A 122 -5.53 11.66 -11.94
N LYS A 123 -5.68 10.47 -11.36
CA LYS A 123 -6.25 10.28 -10.02
C LYS A 123 -5.23 10.58 -8.91
N GLU A 124 -3.97 10.23 -9.12
CA GLU A 124 -2.92 10.48 -8.13
C GLU A 124 -2.56 11.97 -8.04
N PHE A 125 -2.49 12.69 -9.16
CA PHE A 125 -2.27 14.15 -9.15
C PHE A 125 -3.43 14.92 -8.51
N LYS A 126 -4.66 14.44 -8.61
CA LYS A 126 -5.82 15.07 -7.94
C LYS A 126 -5.73 15.01 -6.42
N LYS A 127 -4.91 14.14 -5.82
CA LYS A 127 -4.68 14.15 -4.36
C LYS A 127 -3.73 15.27 -3.90
N PHE A 128 -3.13 16.01 -4.83
CA PHE A 128 -2.23 17.12 -4.53
C PHE A 128 -2.93 18.50 -4.55
N PHE A 129 -4.09 18.61 -5.20
CA PHE A 129 -4.87 19.83 -5.34
C PHE A 129 -6.22 19.67 -4.65
#